data_AF-A0A2T6F932-F1
#
_entry.id   AF-A0A2T6F932-F1
#
_cell.length_a   1.000
_cell.length_b   1.000
_cell.length_c   1.000
_cell.angle_alpha   90.00
_cell.angle_beta   90.00
_cell.angle_gamma   90.00
#
_symmetry.space_group_name_H-M   'P 1'
#
loop_
_entity.id
_entity.type
_entity.pdbx_description
1 polymer ?
#
loop_
_entity_poly.entity_id
_entity_poly.type
_entity_poly.pdbx_seq_one_letter_code
_entity_poly.pdbx_strand_id
1 'polypeptide(L)'
;MLKISKLFHLLMVRNLMMFVDDPDGGVVGPPKNAPASPETFSREYVGELRNENKTYRLKAQALEAENQAASDALAKAGTEADAKVAAATQVANDRILRAELKTVALKAGMIDLDGLKLADLSLVKLNDAGDVEGADALMASLKESKPYLFQSSSTTTQTQTAPNKKDPETVDVRKMTKEEYAAHKKSFAGK
;
A
#
# COMPACT_ATOMS: atom_id res chain seq x y z
N MET A 1 -9.66 -20.70 -9.77
CA MET A 1 -10.85 -21.10 -8.99
C MET A 1 -12.10 -20.81 -9.80
N LEU A 2 -12.70 -21.82 -10.45
CA LEU A 2 -13.94 -21.64 -11.23
C LEU A 2 -14.64 -22.98 -11.48
N LYS A 3 -15.16 -23.65 -10.44
CA LYS A 3 -15.88 -24.93 -10.57
C LYS A 3 -16.99 -25.13 -9.54
N ILE A 4 -17.89 -24.16 -9.38
CA ILE A 4 -19.11 -24.35 -8.55
C ILE A 4 -20.41 -24.15 -9.36
N SER A 5 -20.34 -23.56 -10.56
CA SER A 5 -21.54 -23.26 -11.36
C SER A 5 -22.19 -24.47 -12.07
N LYS A 6 -21.49 -25.59 -12.26
CA LYS A 6 -22.02 -26.74 -13.02
C LYS A 6 -22.79 -27.77 -12.20
N LEU A 7 -22.85 -27.66 -10.87
CA LEU A 7 -23.48 -28.67 -10.01
C LEU A 7 -24.94 -28.35 -9.65
N PHE A 8 -25.40 -27.11 -9.87
CA PHE A 8 -26.78 -26.72 -9.55
C PHE A 8 -27.77 -26.92 -10.72
N HIS A 9 -27.28 -26.99 -11.97
CA HIS A 9 -28.11 -27.29 -13.14
C HIS A 9 -28.36 -28.80 -13.36
N LEU A 10 -27.68 -29.68 -12.62
CA LEU A 10 -27.85 -31.13 -12.75
C LEU A 10 -28.92 -31.70 -11.79
N LEU A 11 -29.38 -30.92 -10.81
CA LEU A 11 -30.40 -31.36 -9.84
C LEU A 11 -31.83 -30.91 -10.21
N MET A 12 -32.01 -30.00 -11.17
CA MET A 12 -33.34 -29.53 -11.60
C MET A 12 -33.87 -30.15 -12.90
N VAL A 13 -33.07 -30.92 -13.63
CA VAL A 13 -33.53 -31.61 -14.87
C VAL A 13 -34.05 -33.03 -14.58
N ARG A 14 -33.83 -33.55 -13.36
CA ARG A 14 -34.20 -34.91 -12.95
C ARG A 14 -35.57 -34.98 -12.26
N ASN A 15 -36.55 -34.23 -12.77
CA ASN A 15 -37.96 -34.42 -12.39
C ASN A 15 -38.92 -34.28 -13.60
N LEU A 16 -38.41 -34.27 -14.83
CA LEU A 16 -39.20 -34.03 -16.05
C LEU A 16 -39.14 -35.17 -17.08
N MET A 17 -38.73 -36.38 -16.70
CA MET A 17 -38.65 -37.52 -17.64
C MET A 17 -39.14 -38.81 -16.98
N MET A 18 -40.45 -38.97 -16.88
CA MET A 18 -41.17 -40.22 -16.63
C MET A 18 -42.51 -40.15 -17.37
N PHE A 19 -42.45 -40.23 -18.70
CA PHE A 19 -43.54 -40.78 -19.51
C PHE A 19 -42.92 -41.91 -20.32
N VAL A 20 -43.23 -43.13 -19.91
CA VAL A 20 -42.88 -44.38 -20.57
C VAL A 20 -43.84 -44.55 -21.75
N ASP A 21 -43.28 -44.75 -22.94
CA ASP A 21 -43.97 -45.25 -24.13
C ASP A 21 -44.39 -46.70 -23.91
N ASP A 22 -45.71 -46.97 -23.90
CA ASP A 22 -46.28 -48.31 -24.12
C ASP A 22 -46.80 -48.38 -25.57
N PRO A 23 -46.29 -49.30 -26.41
CA PRO A 23 -46.80 -49.55 -27.75
C PRO A 23 -47.93 -50.61 -27.74
N ASP A 24 -49.02 -50.30 -28.43
CA ASP A 24 -50.18 -51.15 -28.74
C ASP A 24 -51.18 -51.45 -27.60
N GLY A 25 -52.23 -50.62 -27.52
CA GLY A 25 -53.37 -50.89 -26.62
C GLY A 25 -54.56 -49.95 -26.72
N GLY A 26 -55.21 -49.87 -27.90
CA GLY A 26 -56.61 -49.45 -28.02
C GLY A 26 -56.89 -47.94 -27.95
N VAL A 27 -57.36 -47.39 -29.08
CA VAL A 27 -57.88 -46.03 -29.18
C VAL A 27 -59.23 -45.93 -28.47
N VAL A 28 -59.22 -45.83 -27.14
CA VAL A 28 -60.36 -45.28 -26.40
C VAL A 28 -60.31 -43.76 -26.60
N GLY A 29 -61.16 -43.27 -27.50
CA GLY A 29 -61.33 -41.84 -27.71
C GLY A 29 -61.57 -41.11 -26.38
N PRO A 30 -61.08 -39.87 -26.22
CA PRO A 30 -61.33 -39.11 -25.00
C PRO A 30 -62.84 -39.08 -24.76
N PRO A 31 -63.33 -39.27 -23.52
CA PRO A 31 -64.73 -39.01 -23.25
C PRO A 31 -65.01 -37.61 -23.77
N LYS A 32 -66.07 -37.46 -24.58
CA LYS A 32 -66.62 -36.14 -24.92
C LYS A 32 -66.94 -35.47 -23.59
N ASN A 33 -65.99 -34.70 -23.05
CA ASN A 33 -66.23 -33.78 -21.97
C ASN A 33 -67.29 -32.84 -22.52
N ALA A 34 -68.51 -32.96 -22.00
CA ALA A 34 -69.52 -31.93 -22.11
C ALA A 34 -68.84 -30.57 -21.80
N PRO A 35 -69.20 -29.47 -22.49
CA PRO A 35 -68.58 -28.19 -22.23
C PRO A 35 -68.68 -27.92 -20.74
N ALA A 36 -67.54 -27.94 -20.04
CA ALA A 36 -67.49 -27.56 -18.63
C ALA A 36 -68.11 -26.17 -18.58
N SER A 37 -69.22 -26.04 -17.86
CA SER A 37 -69.87 -24.75 -17.64
C SER A 37 -68.80 -23.76 -17.20
N PRO A 38 -68.75 -22.54 -17.76
CA PRO A 38 -67.72 -21.58 -17.38
C PRO A 38 -67.80 -21.38 -15.87
N GLU A 39 -66.76 -21.82 -15.16
CA GLU A 39 -66.62 -21.60 -13.72
C GLU A 39 -66.52 -20.09 -13.52
N THR A 40 -67.63 -19.47 -13.14
CA THR A 40 -67.71 -18.04 -12.92
C THR A 40 -67.46 -17.79 -11.44
N PHE A 41 -66.32 -17.15 -11.14
CA PHE A 41 -65.98 -16.78 -9.77
C PHE A 41 -66.91 -15.69 -9.24
N SER A 42 -67.21 -15.72 -7.94
CA SER A 42 -67.96 -14.63 -7.30
C SER A 42 -67.16 -13.33 -7.39
N ARG A 43 -67.87 -12.20 -7.54
CA ARG A 43 -67.25 -10.87 -7.62
C ARG A 43 -66.42 -10.53 -6.39
N GLU A 44 -66.86 -11.00 -5.22
CA GLU A 44 -66.19 -10.82 -3.93
C GLU A 44 -64.86 -11.56 -3.89
N TYR A 45 -64.84 -12.84 -4.29
CA TYR A 45 -63.62 -13.65 -4.36
C TYR A 45 -62.56 -13.04 -5.29
N VAL A 46 -62.99 -12.53 -6.46
CA VAL A 46 -62.08 -11.86 -7.39
C VAL A 46 -61.55 -10.53 -6.80
N GLY A 47 -62.37 -9.82 -6.01
CA GLY A 47 -61.96 -8.61 -5.30
C GLY A 47 -60.90 -8.88 -4.24
N GLU A 48 -61.12 -9.89 -3.40
CA GLU A 48 -60.17 -10.34 -2.38
C GLU A 48 -58.84 -10.78 -3.01
N LEU A 49 -58.90 -11.62 -4.05
CA LEU A 49 -57.71 -12.10 -4.74
C LEU A 49 -56.89 -10.96 -5.34
N ARG A 50 -57.51 -9.88 -5.82
CA ARG A 50 -56.80 -8.69 -6.30
C ARG A 50 -56.11 -7.92 -5.17
N ASN A 51 -56.75 -7.81 -4.00
CA ASN A 51 -56.20 -7.11 -2.85
C ASN A 51 -55.02 -7.87 -2.24
N GLU A 52 -55.13 -9.19 -2.14
CA GLU A 52 -54.05 -10.07 -1.70
C GLU A 52 -52.86 -9.99 -2.66
N ASN A 53 -53.11 -10.15 -3.97
CA ASN A 53 -52.05 -10.03 -4.99
C ASN A 53 -51.39 -8.66 -4.99
N LYS A 54 -52.15 -7.58 -4.79
CA LYS A 54 -51.58 -6.23 -4.63
C LYS A 54 -50.63 -6.18 -3.43
N THR A 55 -51.04 -6.75 -2.30
CA THR A 55 -50.22 -6.78 -1.08
C THR A 55 -48.94 -7.58 -1.28
N TYR A 56 -49.01 -8.75 -1.93
CA TYR A 56 -47.83 -9.55 -2.24
C TYR A 56 -46.88 -8.84 -3.19
N ARG A 57 -47.39 -8.16 -4.23
CA ARG A 57 -46.57 -7.35 -5.14
C ARG A 57 -45.82 -6.24 -4.41
N LEU A 58 -46.51 -5.52 -3.52
CA LEU A 58 -45.89 -4.46 -2.73
C LEU A 58 -44.83 -5.01 -1.76
N LYS A 59 -45.10 -6.15 -1.11
CA LYS A 59 -44.12 -6.82 -0.23
C LYS A 59 -42.90 -7.33 -1.00
N ALA A 60 -43.11 -7.94 -2.17
CA ALA A 60 -42.02 -8.40 -3.03
C ALA A 60 -41.15 -7.22 -3.48
N GLN A 61 -41.77 -6.13 -3.95
CA GLN A 61 -41.06 -4.93 -4.36
C GLN A 61 -40.26 -4.29 -3.20
N ALA A 62 -40.84 -4.23 -2.00
CA ALA A 62 -40.15 -3.71 -0.82
C ALA A 62 -38.95 -4.60 -0.42
N LEU A 63 -39.13 -5.92 -0.44
CA LEU A 63 -38.07 -6.88 -0.11
C LEU A 63 -36.96 -6.87 -1.16
N GLU A 64 -37.29 -6.73 -2.44
CA GLU A 64 -36.31 -6.56 -3.52
C GLU A 64 -35.52 -5.26 -3.33
N ALA A 65 -36.19 -4.15 -3.03
CA ALA A 65 -35.52 -2.88 -2.76
C ALA A 65 -34.61 -2.95 -1.52
N GLU A 66 -35.04 -3.61 -0.46
CA GLU A 66 -34.24 -3.83 0.75
C GLU A 66 -33.01 -4.72 0.47
N ASN A 67 -33.20 -5.83 -0.23
CA ASN A 67 -32.10 -6.71 -0.62
C ASN A 67 -31.10 -6.00 -1.53
N GLN A 68 -31.58 -5.18 -2.47
CA GLN A 68 -30.73 -4.41 -3.35
C GLN A 68 -29.93 -3.37 -2.55
N ALA A 69 -30.58 -2.61 -1.67
CA ALA A 69 -29.91 -1.64 -0.80
C ALA A 69 -28.88 -2.31 0.13
N ALA A 70 -29.21 -3.48 0.69
CA ALA A 70 -28.29 -4.26 1.51
C ALA A 70 -27.10 -4.74 0.70
N SER A 71 -27.32 -5.25 -0.53
CA SER A 71 -26.24 -5.70 -1.41
C SER A 71 -25.31 -4.56 -1.83
N ASP A 72 -25.86 -3.37 -2.13
CA ASP A 72 -25.09 -2.18 -2.49
C ASP A 72 -24.28 -1.66 -1.30
N ALA A 73 -24.86 -1.66 -0.09
CA ALA A 73 -24.16 -1.27 1.13
C ALA A 73 -23.01 -2.23 1.44
N LEU A 74 -23.21 -3.53 1.26
CA LEU A 74 -22.21 -4.56 1.51
C LEU A 74 -21.08 -4.51 0.47
N ALA A 75 -21.41 -4.26 -0.81
CA ALA A 75 -20.42 -4.04 -1.85
C ALA A 75 -19.56 -2.80 -1.57
N LYS A 76 -20.18 -1.66 -1.20
CA LYS A 76 -19.46 -0.44 -0.82
C LYS A 76 -18.56 -0.69 0.39
N ALA A 77 -19.10 -1.29 1.45
CA ALA A 77 -18.33 -1.62 2.65
C ALA A 77 -17.14 -2.55 2.34
N GLY A 78 -17.32 -3.54 1.46
CA GLY A 78 -16.25 -4.41 0.98
C GLY A 78 -15.15 -3.62 0.27
N THR A 79 -15.50 -2.77 -0.70
CA THR A 79 -14.53 -1.95 -1.43
C THR A 79 -13.78 -0.96 -0.53
N GLU A 80 -14.46 -0.35 0.44
CA GLU A 80 -13.84 0.56 1.40
C GLU A 80 -12.92 -0.18 2.38
N ALA A 81 -13.30 -1.37 2.82
CA ALA A 81 -12.48 -2.20 3.69
C ALA A 81 -11.21 -2.64 2.96
N ASP A 82 -11.33 -3.15 1.74
CA ASP A 82 -10.19 -3.57 0.91
C ASP A 82 -9.26 -2.38 0.62
N ALA A 83 -9.81 -1.20 0.31
CA ALA A 83 -9.01 0.01 0.11
C ALA A 83 -8.26 0.42 1.39
N LYS A 84 -8.91 0.36 2.55
CA LYS A 84 -8.27 0.66 3.85
C LYS A 84 -7.17 -0.34 4.19
N VAL A 85 -7.39 -1.63 3.96
CA VAL A 85 -6.39 -2.68 4.19
C VAL A 85 -5.21 -2.51 3.24
N ALA A 86 -5.45 -2.26 1.95
CA ALA A 86 -4.39 -2.02 0.97
C ALA A 86 -3.56 -0.78 1.34
N ALA A 87 -4.21 0.33 1.70
CA ALA A 87 -3.52 1.55 2.12
C ALA A 87 -2.71 1.34 3.41
N ALA A 88 -3.28 0.67 4.41
CA ALA A 88 -2.57 0.36 5.66
C ALA A 88 -1.36 -0.56 5.42
N THR A 89 -1.51 -1.55 4.54
CA THR A 89 -0.44 -2.48 4.16
C THR A 89 0.68 -1.74 3.42
N GLN A 90 0.34 -0.86 2.49
CA GLN A 90 1.33 -0.05 1.78
C GLN A 90 2.11 0.85 2.75
N VAL A 91 1.43 1.54 3.68
CA VAL A 91 2.09 2.39 4.68
C VAL A 91 3.00 1.57 5.60
N ALA A 92 2.59 0.36 5.99
CA ALA A 92 3.42 -0.54 6.79
C ALA A 92 4.66 -0.99 6.01
N ASN A 93 4.50 -1.44 4.78
CA ASN A 93 5.58 -1.87 3.91
C ASN A 93 6.57 -0.74 3.64
N ASP A 94 6.09 0.47 3.35
CA ASP A 94 6.94 1.66 3.15
C ASP A 94 7.78 1.99 4.40
N ARG A 95 7.20 1.82 5.59
CA ARG A 95 7.91 2.04 6.87
C ARG A 95 8.99 0.99 7.10
N ILE A 96 8.69 -0.28 6.84
CA ILE A 96 9.64 -1.38 6.95
C ILE A 96 10.78 -1.17 5.96
N LEU A 97 10.45 -0.91 4.69
CA LEU A 97 11.44 -0.70 3.63
C LEU A 97 12.35 0.49 3.95
N ARG A 98 11.83 1.61 4.47
CA ARG A 98 12.66 2.74 4.91
C ARG A 98 13.52 2.41 6.12
N ALA A 99 13.01 1.61 7.07
CA ALA A 99 13.78 1.21 8.24
C ALA A 99 14.96 0.32 7.82
N GLU A 100 14.71 -0.71 7.02
CA GLU A 100 15.74 -1.62 6.53
C GLU A 100 16.73 -0.93 5.59
N LEU A 101 16.27 -0.05 4.70
CA LEU A 101 17.21 0.72 3.87
C LEU A 101 18.13 1.61 4.70
N LYS A 102 17.66 2.16 5.83
CA LYS A 102 18.52 2.90 6.75
C LYS A 102 19.55 1.98 7.42
N THR A 103 19.16 0.77 7.84
CA THR A 103 20.12 -0.18 8.44
C THR A 103 21.19 -0.59 7.43
N VAL A 104 20.80 -0.87 6.18
CA VAL A 104 21.73 -1.22 5.10
C VAL A 104 22.62 -0.03 4.71
N ALA A 105 22.07 1.18 4.64
CA ALA A 105 22.84 2.41 4.37
C ALA A 105 23.90 2.66 5.44
N LEU A 106 23.54 2.51 6.72
CA LEU A 106 24.50 2.63 7.83
C LEU A 106 25.59 1.57 7.75
N LYS A 107 25.23 0.30 7.47
CA LYS A 107 26.21 -0.78 7.24
C LYS A 107 27.13 -0.48 6.05
N ALA A 108 26.60 0.16 5.01
CA ALA A 108 27.35 0.58 3.84
C ALA A 108 28.25 1.81 4.09
N GLY A 109 28.16 2.46 5.25
CA GLY A 109 28.95 3.65 5.59
C GLY A 109 28.37 4.96 5.05
N MET A 110 27.07 5.01 4.77
CA MET A 110 26.40 6.25 4.36
C MET A 110 26.35 7.22 5.55
N ILE A 111 26.85 8.43 5.34
CA ILE A 111 26.93 9.48 6.36
C ILE A 111 25.68 10.35 6.29
N ASP A 112 25.29 10.74 5.07
CA ASP A 112 24.08 11.53 4.84
C ASP A 112 22.90 10.62 4.53
N LEU A 113 22.15 10.21 5.55
CA LEU A 113 20.97 9.35 5.41
C LEU A 113 19.82 10.01 4.62
N ASP A 114 19.78 11.34 4.53
CA ASP A 114 18.76 12.03 3.73
C ASP A 114 18.96 11.79 2.23
N GLY A 115 20.17 11.40 1.82
CA GLY A 115 20.46 10.97 0.45
C GLY A 115 19.64 9.76 -0.03
N LEU A 116 19.06 8.96 0.88
CA LEU A 116 18.15 7.86 0.52
C LEU A 116 16.89 8.35 -0.20
N LYS A 117 16.49 9.61 0.00
CA LYS A 117 15.36 10.22 -0.74
C LYS A 117 15.65 10.38 -2.23
N LEU A 118 16.92 10.36 -2.62
CA LEU A 118 17.39 10.48 -4.01
C LEU A 118 17.67 9.10 -4.65
N ALA A 119 17.42 8.01 -3.92
CA ALA A 119 17.64 6.66 -4.39
C ALA A 119 16.45 6.18 -5.22
N ASP A 120 16.73 5.40 -6.26
CA ASP A 120 15.69 4.75 -7.05
C ASP A 120 15.22 3.48 -6.34
N LEU A 121 14.06 3.57 -5.68
CA LEU A 121 13.47 2.48 -4.92
C LEU A 121 12.76 1.44 -5.81
N SER A 122 12.67 1.65 -7.13
CA SER A 122 11.95 0.74 -8.03
C SER A 122 12.54 -0.67 -8.10
N LEU A 123 13.84 -0.80 -7.82
CA LEU A 123 14.58 -2.06 -7.81
C LEU A 123 14.56 -2.75 -6.44
N VAL A 124 14.03 -2.09 -5.42
CA VAL A 124 14.02 -2.56 -4.03
C VAL A 124 12.63 -3.10 -3.69
N LYS A 125 12.58 -4.33 -3.19
CA LYS A 125 11.32 -5.00 -2.84
C LYS A 125 11.39 -5.63 -1.47
N LEU A 126 10.24 -5.65 -0.79
CA LEU A 126 10.06 -6.42 0.44
C LEU A 126 9.61 -7.83 0.06
N ASN A 127 10.28 -8.84 0.57
CA ASN A 127 9.86 -10.23 0.41
C ASN A 127 8.86 -10.65 1.50
N ASP A 128 8.32 -11.86 1.38
CA ASP A 128 7.33 -12.40 2.33
C ASP A 128 7.90 -12.63 3.75
N ALA A 129 9.23 -12.68 3.89
CA ALA A 129 9.90 -12.79 5.19
C ALA A 129 10.09 -11.43 5.89
N GLY A 130 9.82 -10.32 5.19
CA GLY A 130 10.05 -8.96 5.68
C GLY A 130 11.48 -8.45 5.44
N ASP A 131 12.28 -9.15 4.63
CA ASP A 131 13.60 -8.71 4.23
C ASP A 131 13.54 -7.88 2.94
N VAL A 132 14.49 -6.95 2.79
CA VAL A 132 14.59 -6.07 1.64
C VAL A 132 15.59 -6.61 0.62
N GLU A 133 15.08 -7.01 -0.55
CA GLU A 133 15.88 -7.46 -1.67
C GLU A 133 16.37 -6.27 -2.51
N GLY A 134 17.61 -6.35 -3.04
CA GLY A 134 18.20 -5.33 -3.90
C GLY A 134 18.80 -4.12 -3.18
N ALA A 135 18.71 -4.04 -1.85
CA ALA A 135 19.26 -2.93 -1.06
C ALA A 135 20.78 -2.80 -1.18
N ASP A 136 21.53 -3.90 -1.14
CA ASP A 136 22.99 -3.88 -1.24
C ASP A 136 23.47 -3.39 -2.61
N ALA A 137 22.82 -3.85 -3.68
CA ALA A 137 23.11 -3.42 -5.05
C ALA A 137 22.81 -1.92 -5.23
N LEU A 138 21.72 -1.43 -4.64
CA LEU A 138 21.38 -0.02 -4.61
C LEU A 138 22.46 0.80 -3.88
N MET A 139 22.95 0.34 -2.72
CA MET A 139 24.01 1.05 -2.00
C MET A 139 25.32 1.08 -2.79
N ALA A 140 25.67 0.00 -3.50
CA ALA A 140 26.84 -0.02 -4.38
C ALA A 140 26.72 1.01 -5.51
N SER A 141 25.56 1.06 -6.18
CA SER A 141 25.28 2.06 -7.23
C SER A 141 25.28 3.51 -6.69
N LEU A 142 24.79 3.72 -5.46
CA LEU A 142 24.83 5.03 -4.82
C LEU A 142 26.27 5.47 -4.47
N LYS A 143 27.14 4.54 -4.07
CA LYS A 143 28.56 4.84 -3.83
C LYS A 143 29.26 5.34 -5.09
N GLU A 144 28.96 4.74 -6.23
CA GLU A 144 29.53 5.12 -7.52
C GLU A 144 28.96 6.45 -8.04
N SER A 145 27.63 6.59 -8.02
CA SER A 145 26.95 7.76 -8.59
C SER A 145 27.00 9.00 -7.68
N LYS A 146 27.01 8.81 -6.36
CA LYS A 146 26.94 9.87 -5.35
C LYS A 146 27.91 9.61 -4.19
N PRO A 147 29.24 9.64 -4.42
CA PRO A 147 30.24 9.32 -3.39
C PRO A 147 30.17 10.23 -2.16
N TYR A 148 29.73 11.48 -2.34
CA TYR A 148 29.59 12.48 -1.29
C TYR A 148 28.62 12.07 -0.17
N LEU A 149 27.72 11.11 -0.41
CA LEU A 149 26.83 10.56 0.61
C LEU A 149 27.55 9.64 1.60
N PHE A 150 28.74 9.14 1.24
CA PHE A 150 29.55 8.17 1.99
C PHE A 150 30.87 8.76 2.49
N GLN A 151 31.24 9.94 2.00
CA GLN A 151 32.48 10.62 2.40
C GLN A 151 32.17 11.74 3.38
N SER A 152 32.92 11.79 4.47
CA SER A 152 32.79 12.88 5.44
C SER A 152 33.25 14.15 4.73
N SER A 153 32.41 15.18 4.69
CA SER A 153 32.81 16.48 4.15
C SER A 153 34.01 16.97 4.96
N SER A 154 35.18 17.08 4.32
CA SER A 154 36.32 17.77 4.92
C SER A 154 35.87 19.19 5.22
N THR A 155 35.70 19.48 6.51
CA THR A 155 35.38 20.82 6.97
C THR A 155 36.52 21.73 6.51
N THR A 156 36.24 22.68 5.62
CA THR A 156 37.22 23.67 5.14
C THR A 156 37.59 24.70 6.19
N THR A 157 37.21 24.50 7.45
CA THR A 157 37.73 25.27 8.58
C THR A 157 39.20 24.90 8.77
N GLN A 158 40.07 25.52 7.98
CA GLN A 158 41.45 25.74 8.37
C GLN A 158 41.43 26.59 9.64
N THR A 159 41.27 25.94 10.80
CA THR A 159 41.84 26.47 12.04
C THR A 159 43.35 26.27 11.93
N GLN A 160 44.01 27.04 11.06
CA GLN A 160 45.44 27.25 11.25
C GLN A 160 45.57 27.86 12.63
N THR A 161 46.19 27.12 13.55
CA THR A 161 46.54 27.61 14.88
C THR A 161 47.20 28.97 14.68
N ALA A 162 46.65 30.01 15.32
CA ALA A 162 47.24 31.35 15.24
C ALA A 162 48.74 31.23 15.57
N PRO A 163 49.64 31.86 14.80
CA PRO A 163 51.07 31.76 15.07
C PRO A 163 51.31 32.18 16.52
N ASN A 164 52.01 31.32 17.27
CA ASN A 164 52.30 31.57 18.68
C ASN A 164 52.91 32.98 18.82
N LYS A 165 52.31 33.81 19.67
CA LYS A 165 52.87 35.11 20.04
C LYS A 165 54.25 34.83 20.64
N LYS A 166 55.32 35.16 19.92
CA LYS A 166 56.67 35.07 20.49
C LYS A 166 56.71 35.97 21.70
N ASP A 167 56.95 35.40 22.87
CA ASP A 167 57.28 36.18 24.06
C ASP A 167 58.52 37.03 23.74
N PRO A 168 58.57 38.30 24.15
CA PRO A 168 59.74 39.12 23.92
C PRO A 168 60.93 38.46 24.60
N GLU A 169 61.94 38.07 23.81
CA GLU A 169 63.19 37.54 24.35
C GLU A 169 63.79 38.58 25.29
N THR A 170 63.93 38.22 26.57
CA THR A 170 64.58 39.08 27.56
C THR A 170 66.08 39.03 27.32
N VAL A 171 66.62 40.03 26.61
CA VAL A 171 68.06 40.17 26.39
C VAL A 171 68.73 40.69 27.66
N ASP A 172 69.68 39.93 28.22
CA ASP A 172 70.47 40.35 29.39
C ASP A 172 71.55 41.35 28.98
N VAL A 173 71.29 42.63 29.27
CA VAL A 173 72.12 43.79 28.90
C VAL A 173 73.57 43.66 29.41
N ARG A 174 73.81 42.94 30.50
CA ARG A 174 75.14 42.84 31.12
C ARG A 174 76.12 41.99 30.32
N LYS A 175 75.63 41.20 29.37
CA LYS A 175 76.44 40.28 28.55
C LYS A 175 76.69 40.81 27.13
N MET A 176 76.19 42.01 26.82
CA MET A 176 76.27 42.61 25.50
C MET A 176 77.45 43.58 25.40
N THR A 177 78.07 43.66 24.22
CA THR A 177 79.10 44.67 23.95
C THR A 177 78.46 46.07 23.84
N LYS A 178 79.25 47.14 23.96
CA LYS A 178 78.72 48.51 23.96
C LYS A 178 78.07 48.86 22.61
N GLU A 179 78.63 48.36 21.51
CA GLU A 179 78.12 48.57 20.16
C GLU A 179 76.76 47.89 19.96
N GLU A 180 76.64 46.66 20.44
CA GLU A 180 75.43 45.85 20.37
C GLU A 180 74.30 46.43 21.26
N TYR A 181 74.64 46.95 22.44
CA TYR A 181 73.67 47.62 23.31
C TYR A 181 73.07 48.88 22.67
N ALA A 182 73.90 49.67 21.97
CA ALA A 182 73.43 50.86 21.26
C ALA A 182 72.48 50.51 20.11
N ALA A 183 72.74 49.41 19.40
CA ALA A 183 71.86 48.91 18.35
C ALA A 183 70.52 48.40 18.91
N HIS A 184 70.57 47.64 20.01
CA HIS A 184 69.36 47.16 20.69
C HIS A 184 68.50 48.31 21.22
N LYS A 185 69.12 49.34 21.84
CA LYS A 185 68.42 50.55 22.31
C LYS A 185 67.72 51.31 21.17
N LYS A 186 68.35 51.42 19.99
CA LYS A 186 67.73 52.07 18.81
C LYS A 186 66.52 51.31 18.29
N SER A 187 66.56 49.97 18.31
CA SER A 187 65.41 49.14 17.90
C SER A 187 64.18 49.32 18.79
N PHE A 188 64.39 49.69 20.05
CA PHE A 188 63.32 49.93 21.03
C PHE A 188 62.82 51.38 21.04
N ALA A 189 63.65 52.35 20.69
CA ALA A 189 63.31 53.79 20.67
C ALA A 189 62.68 54.28 19.36
N GLY A 190 62.54 53.41 18.36
CA GLY A 190 61.95 53.71 17.04
C GLY A 190 60.49 53.26 16.88
N LYS A 191 59.76 53.05 17.98
CA LYS A 191 58.31 52.80 17.99
C LYS A 191 57.59 53.90 18.76
#